data_AF-A0A534TU52-F1
#
_entry.id   AF-A0A534TU52-F1
#
_cell.length_a   1.000
_cell.length_b   1.000
_cell.length_c   1.000
_cell.angle_alpha   90.00
_cell.angle_beta   90.00
_cell.angle_gamma   90.00
#
_symmetry.space_group_name_H-M   'P 1'
#
loop_
_entity.id
_entity.type
_entity.pdbx_description
1 polymer ?
#
loop_
_entity_poly.entity_id
_entity_poly.type
_entity_poly.pdbx_seq_one_letter_code
_entity_poly.pdbx_strand_id
1 'polypeptide(L)'
;MTTNRNLRAALVGAALTMALATVVHADHLECSPIKDSAPRATYTADLTGLAANPRCIVKVPAKLLCVDTTKTNVNPPPPGGGPTGGNAGKFVCYRIKCPRTAFTPVAVADQFGRVRSLGRRQIPRREDSRRRRLQLGDRLVQPRAATMLCAPSS
;
A
#
# COMPACT_ATOMS: atom_id res chain seq x y z
N MET A 1 67.73 48.04 -8.69
CA MET A 1 67.36 47.53 -10.03
C MET A 1 67.71 46.05 -10.09
N THR A 2 66.70 45.17 -10.09
CA THR A 2 66.48 44.02 -10.99
C THR A 2 65.47 43.07 -10.35
N THR A 3 64.48 42.73 -11.16
CA THR A 3 63.26 41.97 -10.92
C THR A 3 63.49 40.46 -10.85
N ASN A 4 62.48 39.75 -10.31
CA ASN A 4 61.74 38.63 -10.95
C ASN A 4 61.70 37.24 -10.27
N ARG A 5 60.44 36.81 -10.02
CA ARG A 5 59.82 35.50 -10.35
C ARG A 5 60.39 34.26 -9.62
N ASN A 6 59.60 33.45 -8.90
CA ASN A 6 58.55 32.61 -9.47
C ASN A 6 57.54 32.11 -8.40
N LEU A 7 56.25 32.31 -8.71
CA LEU A 7 55.13 31.53 -8.20
C LEU A 7 55.24 30.09 -8.74
N ARG A 8 55.21 29.07 -7.88
CA ARG A 8 54.61 27.77 -8.21
C ARG A 8 53.82 27.26 -7.01
N ALA A 9 52.51 27.45 -7.12
CA ALA A 9 51.50 26.87 -6.26
C ALA A 9 51.45 25.35 -6.46
N ALA A 10 51.32 24.60 -5.37
CA ALA A 10 50.87 23.22 -5.39
C ALA A 10 49.87 23.03 -4.23
N LEU A 11 48.67 23.58 -4.39
CA LEU A 11 47.52 23.18 -3.60
C LEU A 11 47.07 21.81 -4.11
N VAL A 12 47.55 20.75 -3.46
CA VAL A 12 47.03 19.40 -3.65
C VAL A 12 45.65 19.36 -2.98
N GLY A 13 44.61 19.67 -3.76
CA GLY A 13 43.22 19.57 -3.33
C GLY A 13 42.84 18.12 -3.12
N ALA A 14 42.62 17.72 -1.87
CA ALA A 14 41.99 16.45 -1.52
C ALA A 14 40.50 16.53 -1.92
N ALA A 15 40.17 16.05 -3.13
CA ALA A 15 38.79 15.89 -3.55
C ALA A 15 38.17 14.69 -2.82
N LEU A 16 37.50 14.95 -1.70
CA LEU A 16 36.69 13.97 -0.99
C LEU A 16 35.44 13.68 -1.83
N THR A 17 35.50 12.66 -2.68
CA THR A 17 34.33 12.18 -3.42
C THR A 17 33.35 11.53 -2.45
N MET A 18 32.33 12.27 -2.01
CA MET A 18 31.17 11.68 -1.32
C MET A 18 30.41 10.80 -2.32
N ALA A 19 30.56 9.48 -2.20
CA ALA A 19 29.69 8.54 -2.89
C ALA A 19 28.28 8.61 -2.26
N LEU A 20 27.30 9.12 -3.01
CA LEU A 20 25.89 9.00 -2.63
C LEU A 20 25.47 7.53 -2.76
N ALA A 21 25.41 6.82 -1.64
CA ALA A 21 24.79 5.50 -1.60
C ALA A 21 23.27 5.66 -1.77
N THR A 22 22.73 5.18 -2.89
CA THR A 22 21.28 5.07 -3.08
C THR A 22 20.74 3.94 -2.21
N VAL A 23 20.12 4.27 -1.08
CA VAL A 23 19.47 3.29 -0.21
C VAL A 23 18.25 2.72 -0.93
N VAL A 24 18.33 1.44 -1.30
CA VAL A 24 17.18 0.68 -1.78
C VAL A 24 16.26 0.42 -0.59
N HIS A 25 15.08 1.06 -0.58
CA HIS A 25 14.10 0.89 0.48
C HIS A 25 13.17 -0.28 0.15
N ALA A 26 12.84 -1.10 1.16
CA ALA A 26 11.74 -2.04 1.10
C ALA A 26 10.42 -1.27 1.25
N ASP A 27 10.02 -0.63 0.16
CA ASP A 27 8.88 0.29 0.10
C ASP A 27 7.59 -0.35 -0.44
N HIS A 28 7.65 -1.64 -0.77
CA HIS A 28 6.50 -2.45 -1.16
C HIS A 28 6.06 -3.35 -0.01
N LEU A 29 4.82 -3.83 -0.05
CA LEU A 29 4.33 -4.89 0.84
C LEU A 29 3.98 -6.14 0.04
N GLU A 30 4.50 -7.29 0.47
CA GLU A 30 4.03 -8.60 0.02
C GLU A 30 3.06 -9.18 1.06
N CYS A 31 1.82 -9.43 0.65
CA CYS A 31 0.77 -9.93 1.53
C CYS A 31 0.37 -11.36 1.16
N SER A 32 0.49 -12.28 2.13
CA SER A 32 0.18 -13.70 1.94
C SER A 32 -0.83 -14.20 2.97
N PRO A 33 -1.72 -15.15 2.60
CA PRO A 33 -2.60 -15.81 3.55
C PRO A 33 -1.83 -16.53 4.66
N ILE A 34 -2.33 -16.43 5.89
CA ILE A 34 -1.72 -17.10 7.05
C ILE A 34 -2.72 -17.98 7.80
N LYS A 35 -2.17 -18.98 8.49
CA LYS A 35 -2.88 -19.74 9.52
C LYS A 35 -2.48 -19.19 10.88
N ASP A 36 -3.24 -18.21 11.36
CA ASP A 36 -3.05 -17.63 12.69
C ASP A 36 -3.73 -18.53 13.76
N SER A 37 -2.96 -18.86 14.80
CA SER A 37 -3.34 -19.75 15.90
C SER A 37 -4.08 -19.02 17.03
N ALA A 38 -4.21 -17.69 16.97
CA ALA A 38 -4.91 -16.92 17.97
C ALA A 38 -6.36 -17.42 18.17
N PRO A 39 -6.84 -17.48 19.42
CA PRO A 39 -8.23 -17.82 19.71
C PRO A 39 -9.21 -16.90 18.98
N ARG A 40 -10.36 -17.44 18.59
CA ARG A 40 -11.40 -16.64 17.93
C ARG A 40 -11.93 -15.60 18.90
N ALA A 41 -11.81 -14.35 18.50
CA ALA A 41 -12.30 -13.21 19.26
C ALA A 41 -12.87 -12.15 18.32
N THR A 42 -13.67 -11.26 18.91
CA THR A 42 -14.23 -10.11 18.22
C THR A 42 -14.01 -8.88 19.06
N TYR A 43 -13.47 -7.84 18.44
CA TYR A 43 -13.22 -6.55 19.07
C TYR A 43 -14.00 -5.45 18.37
N THR A 44 -14.27 -4.37 19.10
CA THR A 44 -14.83 -3.13 18.55
C THR A 44 -13.75 -2.06 18.52
N ALA A 45 -13.62 -1.34 17.41
CA ALA A 45 -12.68 -0.23 17.27
C ALA A 45 -13.29 0.90 16.42
N ASP A 46 -12.87 2.13 16.68
CA ASP A 46 -13.19 3.28 15.84
C ASP A 46 -12.04 3.52 14.85
N LEU A 47 -12.37 3.71 13.57
CA LEU A 47 -11.38 3.93 12.50
C LEU A 47 -11.62 5.28 11.82
N THR A 48 -10.56 5.99 11.47
CA THR A 48 -10.62 7.36 10.90
C THR A 48 -10.05 7.48 9.49
N GLY A 49 -9.70 6.37 8.83
CA GLY A 49 -8.99 6.36 7.54
C GLY A 49 -9.70 7.09 6.39
N LEU A 50 -10.54 6.40 5.61
CA LEU A 50 -11.28 7.02 4.49
C LEU A 50 -12.45 7.91 4.96
N ALA A 51 -12.97 7.62 6.16
CA ALA A 51 -13.98 8.38 6.87
C ALA A 51 -13.96 7.96 8.34
N ALA A 52 -14.63 8.73 9.19
CA ALA A 52 -14.97 8.29 10.54
C ALA A 52 -15.90 7.07 10.48
N ASN A 53 -15.43 5.94 11.01
CA ASN A 53 -16.15 4.69 11.11
C ASN A 53 -16.15 4.23 12.57
N PRO A 54 -17.11 4.70 13.37
CA PRO A 54 -17.22 4.26 14.75
C PRO A 54 -17.71 2.81 14.82
N ARG A 55 -17.30 2.08 15.85
CA ARG A 55 -17.80 0.76 16.24
C ARG A 55 -17.61 -0.32 15.16
N CYS A 56 -16.49 -0.28 14.45
CA CYS A 56 -16.08 -1.34 13.53
C CYS A 56 -15.79 -2.63 14.30
N ILE A 57 -16.26 -3.75 13.76
CA ILE A 57 -16.02 -5.08 14.31
C ILE A 57 -14.77 -5.67 13.68
N VAL A 58 -13.74 -5.93 14.49
CA VAL A 58 -12.48 -6.61 14.12
C VAL A 58 -12.57 -8.08 14.48
N LYS A 59 -12.28 -8.97 13.52
CA LYS A 59 -12.38 -10.42 13.70
C LYS A 59 -11.00 -11.09 13.76
N VAL A 60 -10.75 -11.84 14.83
CA VAL A 60 -9.58 -12.70 15.02
C VAL A 60 -9.99 -14.15 14.73
N PRO A 61 -9.13 -15.00 14.11
CA PRO A 61 -7.73 -14.75 13.76
C PRO A 61 -7.52 -13.90 12.51
N ALA A 62 -6.31 -13.36 12.39
CA ALA A 62 -5.81 -12.68 11.22
C ALA A 62 -5.89 -13.56 9.96
N LYS A 63 -5.87 -12.91 8.79
CA LYS A 63 -5.99 -13.58 7.49
C LYS A 63 -4.82 -13.35 6.57
N LEU A 64 -4.10 -12.24 6.74
CA LEU A 64 -2.90 -11.94 5.94
C LEU A 64 -1.78 -11.51 6.87
N LEU A 65 -0.56 -11.88 6.49
CA LEU A 65 0.66 -11.22 6.92
C LEU A 65 1.18 -10.44 5.71
N CYS A 66 1.43 -9.15 5.91
CA CYS A 66 2.07 -8.28 4.94
C CYS A 66 3.46 -7.93 5.44
N VAL A 67 4.50 -8.21 4.67
CA VAL A 67 5.89 -7.88 5.02
C VAL A 67 6.46 -6.90 4.02
N ASP A 68 7.37 -6.05 4.48
CA ASP A 68 8.15 -5.16 3.62
C ASP A 68 8.95 -5.98 2.60
N THR A 69 8.91 -5.53 1.36
CA THR A 69 9.59 -6.19 0.25
C THR A 69 10.22 -5.18 -0.69
N THR A 70 11.28 -5.62 -1.35
CA THR A 70 11.96 -4.85 -2.39
C THR A 70 11.57 -5.43 -3.73
N LYS A 71 11.01 -4.61 -4.63
CA LYS A 71 10.62 -5.06 -5.95
C LYS A 71 11.76 -4.85 -6.96
N THR A 72 12.38 -5.93 -7.41
CA THR A 72 13.47 -5.92 -8.41
C THR A 72 13.07 -6.63 -9.70
N ASN A 73 13.84 -6.44 -10.78
CA ASN A 73 13.67 -7.14 -12.06
C ASN A 73 12.27 -7.01 -12.68
N VAL A 74 11.68 -5.81 -12.63
CA VAL A 74 10.36 -5.54 -13.19
C VAL A 74 10.44 -5.50 -14.72
N ASN A 75 9.74 -6.42 -15.39
CA ASN A 75 9.67 -6.48 -16.85
C ASN A 75 8.22 -6.74 -17.32
N PRO A 76 7.67 -5.93 -18.25
CA PRO A 76 8.25 -4.69 -18.80
C PRO A 76 8.37 -3.58 -17.73
N PRO A 77 9.26 -2.60 -17.91
CA PRO A 77 9.34 -1.47 -17.01
C PRO A 77 8.00 -0.73 -16.98
N PRO A 78 7.48 -0.37 -15.79
CA PRO A 78 6.20 0.31 -15.69
C PRO A 78 6.28 1.73 -16.29
N PRO A 79 5.19 2.21 -16.91
CA PRO A 79 5.20 3.45 -17.69
C PRO A 79 5.40 4.72 -16.85
N GLY A 80 5.07 4.68 -15.56
CA GLY A 80 5.37 5.73 -14.62
C GLY A 80 6.24 5.15 -13.52
N GLY A 81 7.46 5.67 -13.32
CA GLY A 81 8.20 5.44 -12.08
C GLY A 81 7.25 5.69 -10.91
N GLY A 82 6.97 4.64 -10.14
CA GLY A 82 6.02 4.74 -9.03
C GLY A 82 6.50 5.69 -7.96
N PRO A 83 5.63 6.16 -7.06
CA PRO A 83 6.08 6.86 -5.87
C PRO A 83 7.06 5.96 -5.12
N THR A 84 8.23 6.51 -4.76
CA THR A 84 9.16 5.85 -3.84
C THR A 84 8.64 6.02 -2.42
N GLY A 85 8.56 4.92 -1.67
CA GLY A 85 8.10 4.93 -0.29
C GLY A 85 9.25 4.76 0.72
N GLY A 86 8.94 4.94 2.01
CA GLY A 86 9.82 4.52 3.10
C GLY A 86 9.66 3.03 3.42
N ASN A 87 10.42 2.53 4.40
CA ASN A 87 10.27 1.14 4.87
C ASN A 87 8.81 0.89 5.30
N ALA A 88 8.16 -0.10 4.69
CA ALA A 88 6.76 -0.38 4.94
C ALA A 88 6.53 -1.12 6.27
N GLY A 89 7.49 -1.89 6.78
CA GLY A 89 7.37 -2.70 7.99
C GLY A 89 6.51 -3.97 7.80
N LYS A 90 6.18 -4.61 8.92
CA LYS A 90 5.38 -5.85 8.96
C LYS A 90 4.00 -5.56 9.55
N PHE A 91 2.96 -6.10 8.92
CA PHE A 91 1.59 -5.95 9.37
C PHE A 91 0.84 -7.27 9.39
N VAL A 92 0.02 -7.43 10.42
CA VAL A 92 -0.95 -8.52 10.51
C VAL A 92 -2.33 -7.95 10.20
N CYS A 93 -3.04 -8.54 9.24
CA CYS A 93 -4.30 -8.02 8.75
C CYS A 93 -5.51 -8.85 9.17
N TYR A 94 -6.50 -8.17 9.72
CA TYR A 94 -7.75 -8.73 10.24
C TYR A 94 -8.94 -8.34 9.36
N ARG A 95 -9.92 -9.23 9.26
CA ARG A 95 -11.17 -8.90 8.58
C ARG A 95 -12.00 -7.97 9.45
N ILE A 96 -12.46 -6.86 8.89
CA ILE A 96 -13.32 -5.90 9.59
C ILE A 96 -14.71 -5.76 8.98
N LYS A 97 -15.67 -5.34 9.80
CA LYS A 97 -17.00 -4.88 9.39
C LYS A 97 -17.29 -3.54 10.04
N CYS A 98 -17.35 -2.48 9.25
CA CYS A 98 -17.73 -1.15 9.71
C CYS A 98 -19.17 -0.81 9.30
N PRO A 99 -19.84 0.12 10.01
CA PRO A 99 -21.03 0.78 9.51
C PRO A 99 -20.79 1.37 8.12
N ARG A 100 -21.87 1.52 7.34
CA ARG A 100 -21.77 2.13 6.01
C ARG A 100 -21.68 3.65 6.17
N THR A 101 -20.46 4.18 6.14
CA THR A 101 -20.24 5.63 6.05
C THR A 101 -19.97 6.02 4.60
N ALA A 102 -20.55 7.14 4.16
CA ALA A 102 -20.18 7.75 2.89
C ALA A 102 -18.79 8.37 3.01
N PHE A 103 -17.99 8.28 1.95
CA PHE A 103 -16.67 8.90 1.91
C PHE A 103 -16.42 9.44 0.50
N THR A 104 -15.64 10.51 0.42
CA THR A 104 -15.20 11.08 -0.85
C THR A 104 -14.29 10.06 -1.55
N PRO A 105 -14.52 9.74 -2.83
CA PRO A 105 -13.64 8.85 -3.55
C PRO A 105 -12.21 9.37 -3.54
N VAL A 106 -11.27 8.53 -3.12
CA VAL A 106 -9.84 8.86 -3.15
C VAL A 106 -9.26 8.42 -4.48
N ALA A 107 -8.60 9.35 -5.18
CA ALA A 107 -7.82 9.10 -6.37
C ALA A 107 -6.40 8.68 -5.96
N VAL A 108 -6.00 7.44 -6.28
CA VAL A 108 -4.65 6.93 -6.04
C VAL A 108 -3.97 6.66 -7.37
N ALA A 109 -2.82 7.29 -7.61
CA ALA A 109 -1.97 6.97 -8.75
C ALA A 109 -1.00 5.84 -8.37
N ASP A 110 -0.90 4.83 -9.23
CA ASP A 110 0.10 3.77 -9.15
C ASP A 110 1.10 3.88 -10.32
N GLN A 111 2.18 3.10 -10.26
CA GLN A 111 3.22 3.06 -11.30
C GLN A 111 2.72 2.62 -12.69
N PHE A 112 1.48 2.14 -12.79
CA PHE A 112 0.86 1.74 -14.06
C PHE A 112 0.02 2.87 -14.67
N GLY A 113 0.15 4.10 -14.17
CA GLY A 113 -0.39 5.31 -14.80
C GLY A 113 -1.92 5.44 -14.72
N ARG A 114 -2.58 4.60 -13.92
CA ARG A 114 -4.05 4.65 -13.75
C ARG A 114 -4.40 5.23 -12.39
N VAL A 115 -5.28 6.23 -12.40
CA VAL A 115 -5.94 6.68 -11.17
C VAL A 115 -6.96 5.64 -10.74
N ARG A 116 -6.75 5.02 -9.59
CA ARG A 116 -7.74 4.16 -8.93
C ARG A 116 -8.65 5.06 -8.11
N SER A 117 -9.95 5.04 -8.39
CA SER A 117 -10.94 5.65 -7.50
C SER A 117 -11.41 4.61 -6.49
N LEU A 118 -11.06 4.81 -5.23
CA LEU A 118 -11.72 4.11 -4.13
C LEU A 118 -13.09 4.74 -3.94
N GLY A 119 -14.06 4.31 -4.74
CA GLY A 119 -15.45 4.74 -4.62
C GLY A 119 -16.33 3.52 -4.40
N ARG A 120 -17.19 3.56 -3.38
CA ARG A 120 -18.29 2.60 -3.33
C ARG A 120 -19.25 2.98 -4.44
N ARG A 121 -19.41 2.13 -5.48
CA ARG A 121 -20.57 2.27 -6.37
C ARG A 121 -21.80 2.20 -5.47
N GLN A 122 -22.45 3.34 -5.25
CA GLN A 122 -23.82 3.36 -4.78
C GLN A 122 -24.62 2.68 -5.90
N ILE A 123 -24.80 1.37 -5.82
CA ILE A 123 -25.83 0.71 -6.62
C ILE A 123 -27.13 1.27 -6.06
N PRO A 124 -27.90 2.09 -6.82
CA PRO A 124 -29.19 2.54 -6.36
C PRO A 124 -30.01 1.28 -6.05
N ARG A 125 -30.58 1.18 -4.84
CA ARG A 125 -31.59 0.16 -4.57
C ARG A 125 -32.82 0.53 -5.41
N ARG A 126 -32.87 0.09 -6.67
CA ARG A 126 -34.12 0.00 -7.42
C ARG A 126 -34.23 -1.39 -8.01
N GLU A 127 -35.12 -2.16 -7.41
CA GLU A 127 -36.13 -2.94 -8.13
C GLU A 127 -35.68 -3.91 -9.25
N ASP A 128 -34.52 -4.58 -9.19
CA ASP A 128 -34.16 -5.57 -10.23
C ASP A 128 -33.95 -6.99 -9.70
N SER A 129 -34.92 -7.45 -8.92
CA SER A 129 -34.96 -8.83 -8.41
C SER A 129 -35.50 -9.85 -9.42
N ARG A 130 -36.00 -9.43 -10.60
CA ARG A 130 -36.62 -10.36 -11.57
C ARG A 130 -35.76 -10.74 -12.77
N ARG A 131 -34.75 -9.95 -13.19
CA ARG A 131 -33.95 -10.29 -14.39
C ARG A 131 -32.68 -11.11 -14.14
N ARG A 132 -32.30 -11.36 -12.89
CA ARG A 132 -31.02 -12.03 -12.54
C ARG A 132 -31.09 -13.55 -12.34
N ARG A 133 -32.20 -14.21 -12.67
CA ARG A 133 -32.30 -15.69 -12.58
C ARG A 133 -31.81 -16.42 -13.85
N LEU A 134 -31.48 -15.69 -14.93
CA LEU A 134 -31.13 -16.27 -16.24
C LEU A 134 -29.63 -16.27 -16.60
N GLN A 135 -28.74 -15.81 -15.71
CA GLN A 135 -27.28 -15.80 -15.96
C GLN A 135 -26.50 -16.49 -14.84
N LEU A 136 -26.97 -17.66 -14.40
CA LEU A 136 -26.27 -18.50 -13.42
C LEU A 136 -25.52 -19.66 -14.10
N GLY A 137 -24.80 -19.36 -15.19
CA GLY A 137 -23.72 -20.19 -15.68
C GLY A 137 -22.41 -19.45 -15.43
N ASP A 138 -21.50 -20.06 -14.68
CA ASP A 138 -20.10 -19.64 -14.50
C ASP A 138 -19.84 -18.30 -13.82
N ARG A 139 -20.45 -18.08 -12.64
CA ARG A 139 -19.78 -17.26 -11.63
C ARG A 139 -18.76 -18.10 -10.88
N LEU A 140 -17.51 -18.04 -11.35
CA LEU A 140 -16.36 -18.05 -10.45
C LEU A 140 -16.75 -17.12 -9.28
N VAL A 141 -16.95 -17.72 -8.10
CA VAL A 141 -17.35 -17.01 -6.89
C VAL A 141 -16.19 -16.09 -6.54
N GLN A 142 -16.20 -14.89 -7.12
CA GLN A 142 -15.27 -13.85 -6.73
C GLN A 142 -15.57 -13.56 -5.26
N PRO A 143 -14.65 -13.89 -4.33
CA PRO A 143 -14.90 -13.63 -2.92
C PRO A 143 -15.17 -12.13 -2.81
N ARG A 144 -16.33 -11.77 -2.25
CA ARG A 144 -16.65 -10.36 -2.00
C ARG A 144 -15.46 -9.76 -1.24
N ALA A 145 -14.77 -8.80 -1.86
CA ALA A 145 -13.65 -8.11 -1.26
C ALA A 145 -14.05 -7.67 0.16
N ALA A 146 -13.39 -8.23 1.16
CA ALA A 146 -13.61 -7.90 2.55
C ALA A 146 -12.68 -6.74 2.91
N THR A 147 -13.19 -5.75 3.63
CA THR A 147 -12.33 -4.70 4.19
C THR A 147 -11.42 -5.31 5.25
N MET A 148 -10.15 -4.93 5.22
CA MET A 148 -9.11 -5.42 6.12
C MET A 148 -8.56 -4.26 6.95
N LEU A 149 -8.22 -4.53 8.20
CA LEU A 149 -7.43 -3.66 9.07
C LEU A 149 -6.07 -4.31 9.26
N CYS A 150 -5.00 -3.68 8.78
CA CYS A 150 -3.63 -4.15 8.95
C CYS A 150 -2.97 -3.37 10.09
N ALA A 151 -2.56 -4.08 11.14
CA ALA A 151 -1.92 -3.49 12.31
C ALA A 151 -0.42 -3.81 12.28
N PRO A 152 0.46 -2.87 12.66
CA PRO A 152 1.90 -3.11 12.71
C PRO A 152 2.19 -4.24 13.71
N SER A 153 3.12 -5.10 13.37
CA SER A 153 3.63 -6.16 14.25
C SER A 153 5.06 -5.86 14.66
N SER A 154 5.33 -5.92 15.97
CA SER A 154 6.68 -5.81 16.55
C SER A 154 7.58 -6.99 16.19
#